data_AF-A0A960FEP7-F1
#
_entry.id   AF-A0A960FEP7-F1
#
_cell.length_a   1.000
_cell.length_b   1.000
_cell.length_c   1.000
_cell.angle_alpha   90.00
_cell.angle_beta   90.00
_cell.angle_gamma   90.00
#
_symmetry.space_group_name_H-M   'P 1'
#
loop_
_entity.id
_entity.type
_entity.pdbx_description
1 polymer ?
#
loop_
_entity_poly.entity_id
_entity_poly.type
_entity_poly.pdbx_seq_one_letter_code
_entity_poly.pdbx_strand_id
1 'polypeptide(L)'
;MRALTTEPATTDHDPTRHLPAAGRPRHIVIRRRPSRVAGSDAARPLQLRRPRARAPRPPVPTIRVLGCLVVEPSPPGVELRLRVRELLALIVSHRAIGRDTAACLLWPDKELAAARSNLRVTLSHLMRVVERTGSNWISSRHGVLAIDTARVRIDVDEFTAAEALGRQAERTGHPADAVEHYGRALAWYGGEYLRGVDLDGMHYERLRLEAVAFDVAIAGARAARAIGEPDRAVSFACAALTIDPLGDAGAVELAAAVRAMGRLDAARAALGRHADGLRCAGISPARFIDAHVSQLRIA
;
A
#
# COMPACT_ATOMS: atom_id res chain seq x y z
N MET A 1 -8.00 -53.47 -22.99
CA MET A 1 -6.71 -54.16 -23.25
C MET A 1 -5.80 -53.19 -24.01
N ARG A 2 -4.47 -53.23 -23.84
CA ARG A 2 -3.56 -52.20 -24.42
C ARG A 2 -3.03 -52.58 -25.81
N ALA A 3 -3.04 -51.62 -26.73
CA ALA A 3 -1.98 -51.33 -27.71
C ALA A 3 -2.08 -49.81 -27.99
N LEU A 4 -1.02 -48.97 -27.98
CA LEU A 4 0.33 -49.05 -28.57
C LEU A 4 0.32 -48.88 -30.10
N THR A 5 0.58 -47.64 -30.51
CA THR A 5 1.05 -47.25 -31.85
C THR A 5 2.31 -46.41 -31.66
N THR A 6 3.31 -46.52 -32.52
CA THR A 6 4.68 -45.99 -32.30
C THR A 6 5.20 -45.33 -33.58
N GLU A 7 5.94 -44.22 -33.46
CA GLU A 7 6.65 -43.58 -34.58
C GLU A 7 7.88 -44.40 -35.02
N PRO A 8 8.30 -44.27 -36.29
CA PRO A 8 9.42 -43.38 -36.66
C PRO A 8 9.08 -42.50 -37.91
N ALA A 9 9.69 -41.33 -38.21
CA ALA A 9 11.10 -40.96 -38.43
C ALA A 9 11.76 -41.67 -39.65
N THR A 10 12.63 -41.09 -40.50
CA THR A 10 13.21 -39.73 -40.68
C THR A 10 12.76 -39.12 -42.05
N THR A 11 13.38 -38.21 -42.82
CA THR A 11 14.66 -37.43 -42.92
C THR A 11 14.32 -36.26 -43.90
N ASP A 12 14.50 -34.97 -43.63
CA ASP A 12 15.72 -34.14 -43.42
C ASP A 12 16.58 -33.84 -44.67
N HIS A 13 16.62 -32.56 -45.07
CA HIS A 13 17.64 -31.96 -45.96
C HIS A 13 17.63 -30.41 -45.96
N ASP A 14 18.61 -29.76 -45.31
CA ASP A 14 19.28 -28.54 -45.81
C ASP A 14 20.61 -28.30 -45.04
N PRO A 15 21.77 -28.02 -45.70
CA PRO A 15 23.06 -27.94 -45.02
C PRO A 15 23.56 -26.50 -44.78
N THR A 16 24.47 -26.33 -43.81
CA THR A 16 25.82 -25.72 -43.95
C THR A 16 26.46 -25.45 -42.57
N ARG A 17 27.78 -25.63 -42.43
CA ARG A 17 28.53 -25.41 -41.15
C ARG A 17 29.87 -24.67 -41.36
N HIS A 18 30.15 -23.73 -40.44
CA HIS A 18 31.44 -23.18 -39.99
C HIS A 18 32.45 -22.49 -40.96
N LEU A 19 32.72 -21.20 -40.65
CA LEU A 19 34.01 -20.56 -40.23
C LEU A 19 35.38 -21.20 -40.59
N PRO A 20 36.52 -20.44 -40.71
CA PRO A 20 36.86 -19.30 -39.84
C PRO A 20 37.74 -18.10 -40.35
N ALA A 21 37.72 -17.01 -39.56
CA ALA A 21 38.80 -16.10 -39.13
C ALA A 21 39.72 -15.28 -40.10
N ALA A 22 39.54 -13.95 -40.07
CA ALA A 22 40.57 -12.90 -40.27
C ALA A 22 40.10 -11.55 -39.64
N GLY A 23 40.93 -10.54 -39.32
CA GLY A 23 42.39 -10.48 -39.18
C GLY A 23 43.00 -9.06 -39.17
N ARG A 24 43.75 -8.67 -38.11
CA ARG A 24 44.54 -7.40 -37.92
C ARG A 24 43.71 -6.10 -37.76
N PRO A 25 44.30 -4.94 -37.34
CA PRO A 25 45.66 -4.68 -36.86
C PRO A 25 45.76 -4.16 -35.40
N ARG A 26 46.99 -4.10 -34.84
CA ARG A 26 47.30 -3.45 -33.55
C ARG A 26 47.86 -2.05 -33.81
N HIS A 27 47.29 -0.99 -33.21
CA HIS A 27 47.90 0.34 -33.23
C HIS A 27 48.80 0.58 -32.01
N ILE A 28 50.08 0.85 -32.28
CA ILE A 28 51.06 1.27 -31.28
C ILE A 28 51.00 2.79 -31.18
N VAL A 29 50.62 3.33 -30.02
CA VAL A 29 50.67 4.78 -29.74
C VAL A 29 51.92 5.10 -28.92
N ILE A 30 52.81 5.90 -29.51
CA ILE A 30 54.14 6.20 -28.97
C ILE A 30 54.03 7.19 -27.81
N ARG A 31 54.60 6.85 -26.65
CA ARG A 31 54.73 7.76 -25.50
C ARG A 31 55.71 8.90 -25.81
N ARG A 32 55.21 10.09 -26.16
CA ARG A 32 56.00 11.34 -26.09
C ARG A 32 55.82 11.99 -24.71
N ARG A 33 56.92 12.21 -23.98
CA ARG A 33 56.96 13.06 -22.77
C ARG A 33 57.04 14.53 -23.20
N PRO A 34 56.16 15.43 -22.73
CA PRO A 34 56.43 16.85 -22.75
C PRO A 34 57.61 17.19 -21.83
N SER A 35 58.46 18.13 -22.25
CA SER A 35 59.56 18.65 -21.44
C SER A 35 59.07 19.61 -20.35
N ARG A 36 59.85 19.74 -19.26
CA ARG A 36 59.65 20.81 -18.28
C ARG A 36 60.04 22.16 -18.91
N VAL A 37 59.14 23.13 -18.85
CA VAL A 37 59.44 24.56 -18.91
C VAL A 37 59.01 25.16 -17.57
N ALA A 38 59.79 26.10 -17.03
CA ALA A 38 59.55 26.69 -15.72
C ALA A 38 59.02 28.12 -15.84
N GLY A 39 58.25 28.56 -14.83
CA GLY A 39 57.90 29.96 -14.61
C GLY A 39 56.53 30.41 -15.12
N SER A 40 55.52 30.38 -14.25
CA SER A 40 54.73 31.57 -13.89
C SER A 40 53.91 31.26 -12.63
N ASP A 41 53.57 32.28 -11.84
CA ASP A 41 52.90 32.11 -10.55
C ASP A 41 51.38 31.94 -10.71
N ALA A 42 50.95 30.69 -10.87
CA ALA A 42 49.54 30.33 -11.01
C ALA A 42 48.87 30.28 -9.63
N ALA A 43 48.15 31.35 -9.28
CA ALA A 43 47.43 31.51 -8.02
C ALA A 43 46.65 30.24 -7.63
N ARG A 44 46.91 29.73 -6.42
CA ARG A 44 46.19 28.58 -5.86
C ARG A 44 44.68 28.88 -5.88
N PRO A 45 43.84 28.11 -6.60
CA PRO A 45 42.41 28.27 -6.48
C PRO A 45 42.02 27.94 -5.04
N LEU A 46 41.46 28.93 -4.34
CA LEU A 46 40.80 28.72 -3.06
C LEU A 46 39.70 27.68 -3.28
N GLN A 47 39.98 26.44 -2.87
CA GLN A 47 38.96 25.40 -2.82
C GLN A 47 37.98 25.77 -1.72
N LEU A 48 37.01 26.63 -2.07
CA LEU A 48 35.76 26.79 -1.36
C LEU A 48 35.24 25.38 -1.09
N ARG A 49 35.35 24.94 0.16
CA ARG A 49 34.89 23.63 0.60
C ARG A 49 33.40 23.63 0.31
N ARG A 50 32.98 23.00 -0.80
CA ARG A 50 31.56 22.86 -1.16
C ARG A 50 30.86 22.41 0.13
N PRO A 51 29.88 23.17 0.65
CA PRO A 51 29.22 22.80 1.89
C PRO A 51 28.74 21.37 1.69
N ARG A 52 29.16 20.45 2.57
CA ARG A 52 28.85 19.02 2.44
C ARG A 52 27.37 18.91 2.16
N ALA A 53 27.00 18.52 0.94
CA ALA A 53 25.60 18.41 0.55
C ALA A 53 24.94 17.55 1.61
N ARG A 54 23.99 18.14 2.35
CA ARG A 54 23.39 17.49 3.52
C ARG A 54 22.83 16.18 3.02
N ALA A 55 23.43 15.06 3.45
CA ALA A 55 23.07 13.74 2.95
C ALA A 55 21.55 13.61 3.00
N PRO A 56 20.89 13.19 1.90
CA PRO A 56 19.43 13.23 1.80
C PRO A 56 18.88 12.55 3.04
N ARG A 57 18.09 13.31 3.82
CA ARG A 57 17.55 12.84 5.10
C ARG A 57 16.85 11.51 4.80
N PRO A 58 17.19 10.40 5.49
CA PRO A 58 16.58 9.12 5.18
C PRO A 58 15.05 9.28 5.20
N PRO A 59 14.34 8.70 4.21
CA PRO A 59 12.90 8.89 4.11
C PRO A 59 12.25 8.52 5.43
N VAL A 60 11.32 9.35 5.91
CA VAL A 60 10.64 9.11 7.18
C VAL A 60 9.95 7.74 7.06
N PRO A 61 10.27 6.77 7.93
CA PRO A 61 9.70 5.44 7.80
C PRO A 61 8.18 5.50 7.90
N THR A 62 7.50 4.60 7.21
CA THR A 62 6.04 4.50 7.22
C THR A 62 5.64 3.14 7.77
N ILE A 63 4.79 3.12 8.80
CA ILE A 63 4.15 1.88 9.26
C ILE A 63 2.88 1.71 8.43
N ARG A 64 2.79 0.59 7.71
CA ARG A 64 1.57 0.14 7.04
C ARG A 64 0.74 -0.65 8.04
N VAL A 65 -0.48 -0.22 8.32
CA VAL A 65 -1.47 -0.92 9.15
C VAL A 65 -2.84 -1.06 8.48
N LEU A 66 -3.10 -0.38 7.37
CA LEU A 66 -4.24 -0.66 6.51
C LEU A 66 -3.84 -1.80 5.55
N GLY A 67 -4.19 -3.04 5.92
CA GLY A 67 -3.63 -4.27 5.38
C GLY A 67 -2.67 -4.96 6.38
N CYS A 68 -1.70 -5.72 5.86
CA CYS A 68 -0.72 -6.43 6.68
C CYS A 68 0.26 -5.46 7.37
N LEU A 69 0.58 -5.71 8.65
CA LEU A 69 1.55 -4.89 9.39
C LEU A 69 2.97 -4.97 8.81
N VAL A 70 3.42 -3.88 8.20
CA VAL A 70 4.77 -3.73 7.60
C VAL A 70 5.39 -2.40 8.05
N VAL A 71 6.72 -2.34 8.14
CA VAL A 71 7.47 -1.09 8.31
C VAL A 71 8.29 -0.84 7.06
N GLU A 72 8.11 0.33 6.44
CA GLU A 72 8.75 0.74 5.20
C GLU A 72 9.79 1.85 5.46
N PRO A 73 10.99 1.82 4.85
CA PRO A 73 11.53 0.72 4.03
C PRO A 73 11.79 -0.53 4.87
N SER A 74 11.52 -1.71 4.31
CA SER A 74 11.66 -2.99 5.03
C SER A 74 13.12 -3.21 5.48
N PRO A 75 13.39 -3.37 6.80
CA PRO A 75 14.75 -3.46 7.31
C PRO A 75 15.40 -4.79 6.86
N PRO A 76 16.50 -4.74 6.08
CA PRO A 76 16.99 -5.91 5.36
C PRO A 76 17.42 -7.05 6.28
N GLY A 77 16.88 -8.25 6.06
CA GLY A 77 17.17 -9.43 6.89
C GLY A 77 16.53 -9.41 8.28
N VAL A 78 15.48 -8.61 8.51
CA VAL A 78 14.72 -8.60 9.77
C VAL A 78 13.24 -8.81 9.49
N GLU A 79 12.75 -10.02 9.76
CA GLU A 79 11.34 -10.36 9.70
C GLU A 79 10.62 -10.02 11.03
N LEU A 80 9.43 -9.42 10.93
CA LEU A 80 8.52 -9.23 12.06
C LEU A 80 7.87 -10.55 12.49
N ARG A 81 8.60 -11.31 13.32
CA ARG A 81 8.09 -12.48 14.07
C ARG A 81 6.76 -12.15 14.76
N LEU A 82 5.84 -13.11 14.82
CA LEU A 82 4.48 -12.96 15.33
C LEU A 82 4.34 -12.07 16.59
N ARG A 83 4.92 -12.46 17.74
CA ARG A 83 4.84 -11.66 18.99
C ARG A 83 5.50 -10.25 18.90
N VAL A 84 6.43 -10.03 17.97
CA VAL A 84 7.03 -8.70 17.70
C VAL A 84 6.08 -7.85 16.84
N ARG A 85 5.36 -8.48 15.92
CA ARG A 85 4.31 -7.88 15.08
C ARG A 85 3.12 -7.44 15.95
N GLU A 86 2.64 -8.30 16.83
CA GLU A 86 1.60 -7.98 17.81
C GLU A 86 2.00 -6.86 18.78
N LEU A 87 3.24 -6.87 19.30
CA LEU A 87 3.73 -5.78 20.15
C LEU A 87 3.73 -4.44 19.40
N LEU A 88 4.18 -4.43 18.15
CA LEU A 88 4.12 -3.23 17.31
C LEU A 88 2.67 -2.80 17.05
N ALA A 89 1.78 -3.74 16.73
CA ALA A 89 0.35 -3.49 16.57
C ALA A 89 -0.27 -2.82 17.80
N LEU A 90 -0.09 -3.39 19.01
CA LEU A 90 -0.59 -2.79 20.25
C LEU A 90 -0.09 -1.35 20.45
N ILE A 91 1.20 -1.09 20.22
CA ILE A 91 1.76 0.26 20.37
C ILE A 91 1.19 1.21 19.30
N VAL A 92 0.94 0.75 18.06
CA VAL A 92 0.33 1.57 16.99
C VAL A 92 -1.15 1.84 17.25
N SER A 93 -1.93 0.88 17.71
CA SER A 93 -3.35 1.09 18.02
C SER A 93 -3.53 2.06 19.19
N HIS A 94 -2.74 1.92 20.26
CA HIS A 94 -2.87 2.74 21.47
C HIS A 94 -2.09 4.07 21.41
N ARG A 95 -1.09 4.21 20.51
CA ARG A 95 -0.09 5.30 20.41
C ARG A 95 0.86 5.42 21.60
N ALA A 96 0.35 5.26 22.81
CA ALA A 96 1.11 5.06 24.04
C ALA A 96 0.44 3.97 24.90
N ILE A 97 1.21 3.00 25.39
CA ILE A 97 0.72 1.88 26.19
C ILE A 97 1.65 1.58 27.37
N GLY A 98 1.07 1.33 28.54
CA GLY A 98 1.82 0.88 29.71
C GLY A 98 2.47 -0.49 29.45
N ARG A 99 3.73 -0.67 29.87
CA ARG A 99 4.47 -1.92 29.69
C ARG A 99 3.76 -3.11 30.33
N ASP A 100 3.13 -2.92 31.48
CA ASP A 100 2.40 -4.00 32.16
C ASP A 100 1.11 -4.35 31.40
N THR A 101 0.38 -3.35 30.91
CA THR A 101 -0.78 -3.54 30.01
C THR A 101 -0.38 -4.31 28.75
N ALA A 102 0.70 -3.89 28.08
CA ALA A 102 1.23 -4.56 26.89
C ALA A 102 1.74 -5.99 27.19
N ALA A 103 2.23 -6.25 28.40
CA ALA A 103 2.63 -7.59 28.82
C ALA A 103 1.42 -8.51 29.01
N CYS A 104 0.36 -8.04 29.70
CA CYS A 104 -0.86 -8.81 29.91
C CYS A 104 -1.59 -9.10 28.59
N LEU A 105 -1.71 -8.12 27.69
CA LEU A 105 -2.39 -8.30 26.39
C LEU A 105 -1.66 -9.27 25.44
N LEU A 106 -0.32 -9.39 25.53
CA LEU A 106 0.44 -10.32 24.70
C LEU A 106 0.55 -11.73 25.30
N TRP A 107 0.43 -11.86 26.63
CA TRP A 107 0.54 -13.13 27.35
C TRP A 107 -0.53 -13.24 28.44
N PRO A 108 -1.83 -13.32 28.07
CA PRO A 108 -2.93 -13.41 29.04
C PRO A 108 -2.80 -14.64 29.95
N ASP A 109 -2.30 -15.76 29.42
CA ASP A 109 -2.09 -17.02 30.16
C ASP A 109 -0.85 -17.00 31.07
N LYS A 110 -0.35 -15.83 31.49
CA LYS A 110 0.90 -15.70 32.25
C LYS A 110 0.85 -14.65 33.34
N GLU A 111 1.33 -15.06 34.51
CA GLU A 111 1.69 -14.18 35.62
C GLU A 111 2.51 -12.98 35.17
N LEU A 112 2.17 -11.80 35.69
CA LEU A 112 2.72 -10.51 35.26
C LEU A 112 4.26 -10.47 35.28
N ALA A 113 4.90 -11.16 36.23
CA ALA A 113 6.37 -11.27 36.29
C ALA A 113 6.96 -12.00 35.06
N ALA A 114 6.33 -13.09 34.61
CA ALA A 114 6.74 -13.83 33.41
C ALA A 114 6.41 -13.03 32.14
N ALA A 115 5.22 -12.42 32.08
CA ALA A 115 4.80 -11.58 30.96
C ALA A 115 5.75 -10.37 30.77
N ARG A 116 6.14 -9.68 31.86
CA ARG A 116 7.15 -8.60 31.85
C ARG A 116 8.51 -9.07 31.29
N SER A 117 8.94 -10.29 31.63
CA SER A 117 10.19 -10.86 31.12
C SER A 117 10.12 -11.12 29.61
N ASN A 118 9.02 -11.71 29.14
CA ASN A 118 8.76 -11.93 27.71
C ASN A 118 8.68 -10.61 26.94
N LEU A 119 8.03 -9.59 27.51
CA LEU A 119 7.95 -8.25 26.93
C LEU A 119 9.33 -7.64 26.76
N ARG A 120 10.22 -7.77 27.75
CA ARG A 120 11.59 -7.25 27.67
C ARG A 120 12.34 -7.85 26.47
N VAL A 121 12.28 -9.17 26.28
CA VAL A 121 12.92 -9.85 25.14
C VAL A 121 12.28 -9.42 23.82
N THR A 122 10.94 -9.41 23.74
CA THR A 122 10.18 -9.06 22.53
C THR A 122 10.43 -7.61 22.10
N LEU A 123 10.46 -6.68 23.06
CA LEU A 123 10.82 -5.28 22.82
C LEU A 123 12.27 -5.14 22.37
N SER A 124 13.22 -5.90 22.95
CA SER A 124 14.60 -5.94 22.46
C SER A 124 14.73 -6.53 21.05
N HIS A 125 13.72 -7.24 20.52
CA HIS A 125 13.63 -7.53 19.09
C HIS A 125 13.02 -6.37 18.30
N LEU A 126 11.93 -5.76 18.79
CA LEU A 126 11.28 -4.62 18.13
C LEU A 126 12.20 -3.41 17.96
N MET A 127 13.00 -3.05 18.97
CA MET A 127 13.95 -1.94 18.87
C MET A 127 14.99 -2.15 17.77
N ARG A 128 15.42 -3.39 17.51
CA ARG A 128 16.30 -3.72 16.38
C ARG A 128 15.62 -3.61 15.01
N VAL A 129 14.28 -3.63 14.95
CA VAL A 129 13.52 -3.26 13.74
C VAL A 129 13.58 -1.73 13.57
N VAL A 130 13.24 -0.99 14.63
CA VAL A 130 13.22 0.48 14.68
C VAL A 130 14.59 1.06 14.29
N GLU A 131 15.67 0.65 14.97
CA GLU A 131 17.05 1.09 14.73
C GLU A 131 17.45 0.96 13.25
N ARG A 132 17.04 -0.12 12.58
CA ARG A 132 17.36 -0.39 11.18
C ARG A 132 16.57 0.43 10.17
N THR A 133 15.54 1.15 10.58
CA THR A 133 14.91 2.20 9.76
C THR A 133 15.74 3.49 9.70
N GLY A 134 16.82 3.61 10.48
CA GLY A 134 17.62 4.83 10.59
C GLY A 134 16.94 5.97 11.38
N SER A 135 15.82 5.67 12.03
CA SER A 135 15.03 6.60 12.85
C SER A 135 14.62 5.90 14.15
N ASN A 136 14.65 6.59 15.28
CA ASN A 136 14.18 6.04 16.57
C ASN A 136 12.80 6.60 16.90
N TRP A 137 11.76 5.88 16.47
CA TRP A 137 10.35 6.30 16.53
C TRP A 137 9.51 5.55 17.56
N ILE A 138 10.08 4.63 18.34
CA ILE A 138 9.47 4.09 19.57
C ILE A 138 10.32 4.52 20.76
N SER A 139 9.67 5.09 21.77
CA SER A 139 10.28 5.39 23.06
C SER A 139 9.79 4.42 24.13
N SER A 140 10.65 4.11 25.10
CA SER A 140 10.32 3.36 26.32
C SER A 140 10.75 4.19 27.53
N ARG A 141 9.85 4.97 28.14
CA ARG A 141 10.13 5.90 29.24
C ARG A 141 9.12 5.73 30.37
N HIS A 142 9.54 5.82 31.62
CA HIS A 142 8.68 5.79 32.81
C HIS A 142 7.63 4.65 32.84
N GLY A 143 7.98 3.48 32.31
CA GLY A 143 7.06 2.33 32.24
C GLY A 143 6.08 2.34 31.05
N VAL A 144 6.15 3.31 30.14
CA VAL A 144 5.29 3.45 28.95
C VAL A 144 6.09 3.20 27.67
N LEU A 145 5.47 2.54 26.69
CA LEU A 145 5.94 2.42 25.30
C LEU A 145 5.11 3.38 24.44
N ALA A 146 5.74 4.29 23.69
CA ALA A 146 5.01 5.30 22.91
C ALA A 146 5.70 5.66 21.58
N ILE A 147 4.91 5.93 20.54
CA ILE A 147 5.39 6.34 19.21
C ILE A 147 5.67 7.84 19.15
N ASP A 148 6.79 8.20 18.50
CA ASP A 148 7.11 9.57 18.10
C ASP A 148 6.68 9.78 16.64
N THR A 149 5.48 10.31 16.43
CA THR A 149 4.89 10.57 15.10
C THR A 149 5.61 11.68 14.32
N ALA A 150 6.52 12.44 14.94
CA ALA A 150 7.42 13.34 14.20
C ALA A 150 8.61 12.60 13.56
N ARG A 151 8.71 11.28 13.76
CA ARG A 151 9.81 10.40 13.29
C ARG A 151 9.36 9.20 12.46
N VAL A 152 8.06 8.95 12.36
CA VAL A 152 7.44 7.87 11.58
C VAL A 152 6.05 8.31 11.12
N ARG A 153 5.67 7.95 9.89
CA ARG A 153 4.30 8.10 9.37
C ARG A 153 3.53 6.79 9.59
N ILE A 154 2.21 6.86 9.70
CA ILE A 154 1.35 5.67 9.82
C ILE A 154 0.22 5.82 8.81
N ASP A 155 -0.01 4.82 7.97
CA ASP A 155 -0.93 4.95 6.83
C ASP A 155 -2.38 5.24 7.25
N VAL A 156 -2.84 4.77 8.41
CA VAL A 156 -4.15 5.13 8.98
C VAL A 156 -4.28 6.62 9.33
N ASP A 157 -3.20 7.29 9.72
CA ASP A 157 -3.21 8.73 10.02
C ASP A 157 -3.28 9.55 8.73
N GLU A 158 -2.52 9.12 7.72
CA GLU A 158 -2.46 9.73 6.39
C GLU A 158 -3.79 9.54 5.63
N PHE A 159 -4.40 8.37 5.76
CA PHE A 159 -5.76 8.05 5.32
C PHE A 159 -6.79 8.97 5.99
N THR A 160 -6.79 9.05 7.32
CA THR A 160 -7.77 9.84 8.09
C THR A 160 -7.63 11.34 7.82
N ALA A 161 -6.39 11.84 7.69
CA ALA A 161 -6.14 13.23 7.32
C ALA A 161 -6.60 13.55 5.88
N ALA A 162 -6.43 12.63 4.94
CA ALA A 162 -6.91 12.78 3.58
C ALA A 162 -8.45 12.69 3.47
N GLU A 163 -9.09 11.80 4.24
CA GLU A 163 -10.56 11.73 4.36
C GLU A 163 -11.14 13.05 4.87
N ALA A 164 -10.61 13.57 5.98
CA ALA A 164 -11.10 14.79 6.60
C ALA A 164 -10.94 16.02 5.69
N LEU A 165 -9.87 16.06 4.88
CA LEU A 165 -9.67 17.09 3.85
C LEU A 165 -10.67 16.94 2.69
N GLY A 166 -10.98 15.71 2.26
CA GLY A 166 -12.01 15.45 1.25
C GLY A 166 -13.40 15.91 1.72
N ARG A 167 -13.77 15.54 2.96
CA ARG A 167 -15.00 16.00 3.61
C ARG A 167 -15.06 17.51 3.75
N GLN A 168 -13.93 18.16 4.01
CA GLN A 168 -13.85 19.62 4.11
C GLN A 168 -14.07 20.27 2.75
N ALA A 169 -13.44 19.75 1.69
CA ALA A 169 -13.58 20.25 0.32
C ALA A 169 -15.01 20.08 -0.22
N GLU A 170 -15.69 18.95 0.03
CA GLU A 170 -17.13 18.81 -0.28
C GLU A 170 -17.96 19.87 0.45
N ARG A 171 -17.77 20.03 1.76
CA ARG A 171 -18.53 20.99 2.59
C ARG A 171 -18.27 22.46 2.26
N THR A 172 -17.16 22.81 1.61
CA THR A 172 -16.87 24.17 1.13
C THR A 172 -17.17 24.37 -0.36
N GLY A 173 -17.73 23.38 -1.07
CA GLY A 173 -18.08 23.51 -2.49
C GLY A 173 -16.91 23.34 -3.47
N HIS A 174 -15.86 22.62 -3.09
CA HIS A 174 -14.66 22.34 -3.89
C HIS A 174 -14.58 20.84 -4.27
N PRO A 175 -15.50 20.32 -5.11
CA PRO A 175 -15.60 18.88 -5.39
C PRO A 175 -14.37 18.32 -6.13
N ALA A 176 -13.62 19.13 -6.89
CA ALA A 176 -12.37 18.70 -7.52
C ALA A 176 -11.29 18.39 -6.48
N ASP A 177 -11.09 19.28 -5.50
CA ASP A 177 -10.17 19.04 -4.38
C ASP A 177 -10.61 17.84 -3.54
N ALA A 178 -11.92 17.65 -3.36
CA ALA A 178 -12.46 16.48 -2.67
C ALA A 178 -12.09 15.16 -3.37
N VAL A 179 -12.17 15.12 -4.70
CA VAL A 179 -11.77 13.96 -5.53
C VAL A 179 -10.28 13.66 -5.37
N GLU A 180 -9.41 14.68 -5.37
CA GLU A 180 -7.97 14.49 -5.09
C GLU A 180 -7.71 13.97 -3.68
N HIS A 181 -8.40 14.51 -2.68
CA HIS A 181 -8.25 14.10 -1.29
C HIS A 181 -8.76 12.68 -1.03
N TYR A 182 -9.91 12.27 -1.58
CA TYR A 182 -10.40 10.90 -1.50
C TYR A 182 -9.52 9.92 -2.28
N GLY A 183 -8.98 10.31 -3.44
CA GLY A 183 -8.01 9.49 -4.18
C GLY A 183 -6.73 9.26 -3.37
N ARG A 184 -6.22 10.30 -2.71
CA ARG A 184 -5.09 10.21 -1.77
C ARG A 184 -5.39 9.37 -0.53
N ALA A 185 -6.62 9.39 -0.02
CA ALA A 185 -7.02 8.54 1.10
C ALA A 185 -6.97 7.06 0.69
N LEU A 186 -7.62 6.67 -0.40
CA LEU A 186 -7.63 5.27 -0.86
C LEU A 186 -6.23 4.75 -1.23
N ALA A 187 -5.31 5.61 -1.68
CA ALA A 187 -3.91 5.24 -1.89
C ALA A 187 -3.18 4.77 -0.60
N TRP A 188 -3.67 5.14 0.58
CA TRP A 188 -3.20 4.60 1.87
C TRP A 188 -3.98 3.37 2.34
N TYR A 189 -5.17 3.08 1.79
CA TYR A 189 -5.99 1.94 2.22
C TYR A 189 -5.60 0.64 1.50
N GLY A 190 -4.78 -0.19 2.16
CA GLY A 190 -4.38 -1.52 1.67
C GLY A 190 -5.33 -2.68 2.06
N GLY A 191 -6.48 -2.37 2.65
CA GLY A 191 -7.46 -3.35 3.16
C GLY A 191 -7.58 -3.38 4.68
N GLU A 192 -8.19 -4.46 5.18
CA GLU A 192 -8.45 -4.75 6.61
C GLU A 192 -7.29 -4.30 7.53
N TYR A 193 -7.64 -3.52 8.56
CA TYR A 193 -6.69 -2.99 9.54
C TYR A 193 -5.98 -4.11 10.33
N LEU A 194 -4.64 -4.11 10.31
CA LEU A 194 -3.78 -5.12 10.94
C LEU A 194 -4.14 -6.55 10.52
N ARG A 195 -4.33 -6.79 9.22
CA ARG A 195 -4.62 -8.11 8.64
C ARG A 195 -3.63 -9.16 9.13
N GLY A 196 -4.16 -10.29 9.61
CA GLY A 196 -3.36 -11.42 10.11
C GLY A 196 -2.61 -11.16 11.41
N VAL A 197 -2.96 -10.11 12.16
CA VAL A 197 -2.64 -9.96 13.58
C VAL A 197 -3.89 -10.36 14.38
N ASP A 198 -3.73 -11.20 15.39
CA ASP A 198 -4.82 -11.62 16.28
C ASP A 198 -4.60 -11.01 17.67
N LEU A 199 -5.50 -10.10 18.05
CA LEU A 199 -5.44 -9.28 19.27
C LEU A 199 -6.87 -8.86 19.65
N ASP A 200 -7.21 -9.00 20.92
CA ASP A 200 -8.52 -8.63 21.45
C ASP A 200 -8.87 -7.16 21.18
N GLY A 201 -10.16 -6.91 20.93
CA GLY A 201 -10.72 -5.57 20.69
C GLY A 201 -10.54 -5.02 19.27
N MET A 202 -9.64 -5.58 18.44
CA MET A 202 -9.33 -5.02 17.11
C MET A 202 -10.48 -5.09 16.10
N HIS A 203 -11.47 -5.95 16.31
CA HIS A 203 -12.61 -6.13 15.39
C HIS A 203 -13.42 -4.85 15.16
N TYR A 204 -13.68 -4.06 16.21
CA TYR A 204 -14.43 -2.81 16.09
C TYR A 204 -13.67 -1.74 15.30
N GLU A 205 -12.35 -1.67 15.45
CA GLU A 205 -11.51 -0.71 14.71
C GLU A 205 -11.35 -1.13 13.24
N ARG A 206 -11.29 -2.44 12.95
CA ARG A 206 -11.41 -2.96 11.57
C ARG A 206 -12.71 -2.54 10.92
N LEU A 207 -13.84 -2.86 11.54
CA LEU A 207 -15.18 -2.52 11.03
C LEU A 207 -15.34 -1.01 10.81
N ARG A 208 -14.84 -0.18 11.74
CA ARG A 208 -14.84 1.28 11.63
C ARG A 208 -14.03 1.78 10.43
N LEU A 209 -12.79 1.30 10.27
CA LEU A 209 -11.90 1.74 9.19
C LEU A 209 -12.36 1.24 7.82
N GLU A 210 -12.94 0.05 7.76
CA GLU A 210 -13.54 -0.53 6.55
C GLU A 210 -14.76 0.29 6.08
N ALA A 211 -15.67 0.62 7.01
CA ALA A 211 -16.81 1.48 6.72
C ALA A 211 -16.39 2.89 6.26
N VAL A 212 -15.40 3.52 6.92
CA VAL A 212 -14.88 4.84 6.49
C VAL A 212 -14.21 4.76 5.11
N ALA A 213 -13.50 3.67 4.79
CA ALA A 213 -12.89 3.50 3.47
C ALA A 213 -13.94 3.28 2.37
N PHE A 214 -15.01 2.54 2.66
CA PHE A 214 -16.17 2.41 1.77
C PHE A 214 -16.85 3.77 1.55
N ASP A 215 -17.14 4.53 2.61
CA ASP A 215 -17.75 5.85 2.53
C ASP A 215 -16.89 6.89 1.79
N VAL A 216 -15.55 6.78 1.88
CA VAL A 216 -14.59 7.55 1.07
C VAL A 216 -14.71 7.18 -0.41
N ALA A 217 -14.78 5.89 -0.72
CA ALA A 217 -14.90 5.41 -2.09
C ALA A 217 -16.24 5.84 -2.73
N ILE A 218 -17.35 5.73 -1.99
CA ILE A 218 -18.67 6.19 -2.46
C ILE A 218 -18.71 7.72 -2.61
N ALA A 219 -18.12 8.49 -1.70
CA ALA A 219 -18.03 9.95 -1.82
C ALA A 219 -17.16 10.38 -3.03
N GLY A 220 -15.97 9.78 -3.19
CA GLY A 220 -15.10 10.00 -4.34
C GLY A 220 -15.78 9.68 -5.67
N ALA A 221 -16.57 8.60 -5.75
CA ALA A 221 -17.33 8.26 -6.95
C ALA A 221 -18.39 9.33 -7.30
N ARG A 222 -19.10 9.85 -6.29
CA ARG A 222 -20.10 10.91 -6.45
C ARG A 222 -19.48 12.24 -6.84
N ALA A 223 -18.41 12.66 -6.17
CA ALA A 223 -17.72 13.91 -6.44
C ALA A 223 -17.08 13.90 -7.84
N ALA A 224 -16.45 12.79 -8.25
CA ALA A 224 -15.90 12.61 -9.59
C ALA A 224 -16.99 12.63 -10.68
N ARG A 225 -18.15 12.01 -10.43
CA ARG A 225 -19.33 12.14 -11.30
C ARG A 225 -19.86 13.58 -11.39
N ALA A 226 -19.84 14.34 -10.30
CA ALA A 226 -20.35 15.70 -10.25
C ALA A 226 -19.48 16.72 -11.04
N ILE A 227 -18.16 16.49 -11.09
CA ILE A 227 -17.22 17.33 -11.88
C ILE A 227 -17.05 16.88 -13.34
N GLY A 228 -17.67 15.77 -13.74
CA GLY A 228 -17.55 15.23 -15.11
C GLY A 228 -16.33 14.36 -15.36
N GLU A 229 -15.77 13.71 -14.34
CA GLU A 229 -14.63 12.77 -14.43
C GLU A 229 -15.09 11.30 -14.22
N PRO A 230 -15.87 10.70 -15.16
CA PRO A 230 -16.52 9.41 -14.94
C PRO A 230 -15.54 8.23 -14.83
N ASP A 231 -14.37 8.26 -15.47
CA ASP A 231 -13.35 7.21 -15.36
C ASP A 231 -12.76 7.11 -13.95
N ARG A 232 -12.62 8.24 -13.26
CA ARG A 232 -12.25 8.26 -11.84
C ARG A 232 -13.40 7.75 -10.98
N ALA A 233 -14.64 8.13 -11.30
CA ALA A 233 -15.81 7.61 -10.59
C ALA A 233 -15.95 6.08 -10.71
N VAL A 234 -15.61 5.49 -11.88
CA VAL A 234 -15.46 4.04 -12.03
C VAL A 234 -14.37 3.50 -11.11
N SER A 235 -13.19 4.13 -11.10
CA SER A 235 -12.08 3.72 -10.21
C SER A 235 -12.49 3.72 -8.72
N PHE A 236 -13.19 4.75 -8.27
CA PHE A 236 -13.74 4.85 -6.91
C PHE A 236 -14.83 3.79 -6.63
N ALA A 237 -15.79 3.60 -7.53
CA ALA A 237 -16.86 2.61 -7.34
C ALA A 237 -16.32 1.16 -7.36
N CYS A 238 -15.30 0.88 -8.17
CA CYS A 238 -14.56 -0.39 -8.14
C CYS A 238 -13.81 -0.57 -6.81
N ALA A 239 -13.25 0.49 -6.22
CA ALA A 239 -12.65 0.42 -4.89
C ALA A 239 -13.70 0.11 -3.80
N ALA A 240 -14.88 0.75 -3.86
CA ALA A 240 -16.00 0.43 -2.96
C ALA A 240 -16.41 -1.06 -3.07
N LEU A 241 -16.55 -1.59 -4.28
CA LEU A 241 -16.85 -3.01 -4.55
C LEU A 241 -15.68 -3.97 -4.25
N THR A 242 -14.47 -3.46 -4.02
CA THR A 242 -13.32 -4.25 -3.53
C THR A 242 -13.32 -4.33 -2.00
N ILE A 243 -13.93 -3.35 -1.33
CA ILE A 243 -14.11 -3.31 0.13
C ILE A 243 -15.34 -4.13 0.52
N ASP A 244 -16.51 -3.78 -0.02
CA ASP A 244 -17.76 -4.54 0.13
C ASP A 244 -18.30 -4.98 -1.24
N PRO A 245 -18.03 -6.23 -1.66
CA PRO A 245 -18.52 -6.78 -2.93
C PRO A 245 -20.04 -7.00 -2.99
N LEU A 246 -20.76 -6.87 -1.87
CA LEU A 246 -22.22 -7.04 -1.77
C LEU A 246 -22.95 -5.72 -1.49
N GLY A 247 -22.20 -4.62 -1.32
CA GLY A 247 -22.72 -3.28 -1.04
C GLY A 247 -23.37 -2.61 -2.25
N ASP A 248 -24.70 -2.55 -2.26
CA ASP A 248 -25.53 -1.93 -3.30
C ASP A 248 -24.99 -0.57 -3.80
N ALA A 249 -24.52 0.29 -2.90
CA ALA A 249 -24.04 1.63 -3.26
C ALA A 249 -22.84 1.59 -4.22
N GLY A 250 -21.94 0.60 -4.11
CA GLY A 250 -20.80 0.44 -5.01
C GLY A 250 -21.24 0.09 -6.43
N ALA A 251 -22.20 -0.83 -6.56
CA ALA A 251 -22.77 -1.21 -7.85
C ALA A 251 -23.59 -0.08 -8.49
N VAL A 252 -24.31 0.71 -7.69
CA VAL A 252 -25.09 1.86 -8.15
C VAL A 252 -24.18 2.98 -8.67
N GLU A 253 -23.14 3.38 -7.94
CA GLU A 253 -22.21 4.41 -8.43
C GLU A 253 -21.40 3.92 -9.63
N LEU A 254 -21.02 2.63 -9.69
CA LEU A 254 -20.37 2.04 -10.87
C LEU A 254 -21.28 2.14 -12.10
N ALA A 255 -22.55 1.73 -11.99
CA ALA A 255 -23.51 1.85 -13.07
C ALA A 255 -23.77 3.31 -13.46
N ALA A 256 -23.84 4.23 -12.49
CA ALA A 256 -24.04 5.65 -12.73
C ALA A 256 -22.82 6.35 -13.37
N ALA A 257 -21.60 5.89 -13.08
CA ALA A 257 -20.37 6.34 -13.74
C ALA A 257 -20.27 5.78 -15.17
N VAL A 258 -20.55 4.49 -15.36
CA VAL A 258 -20.54 3.84 -16.68
C VAL A 258 -21.64 4.42 -17.59
N ARG A 259 -22.80 4.79 -17.05
CA ARG A 259 -23.84 5.55 -17.79
C ARG A 259 -23.36 6.95 -18.19
N ALA A 260 -22.58 7.64 -17.35
CA ALA A 260 -22.05 8.97 -17.69
C ALA A 260 -21.03 8.93 -18.86
N MET A 261 -20.38 7.78 -19.10
CA MET A 261 -19.59 7.53 -20.32
C MET A 261 -20.45 7.14 -21.55
N GLY A 262 -21.78 7.23 -21.47
CA GLY A 262 -22.71 6.80 -22.52
C GLY A 262 -22.87 5.28 -22.68
N ARG A 263 -22.20 4.45 -21.86
CA ARG A 263 -22.11 2.99 -22.03
C ARG A 263 -23.29 2.27 -21.36
N LEU A 264 -24.51 2.54 -21.83
CA LEU A 264 -25.77 2.06 -21.22
C LEU A 264 -25.78 0.56 -20.94
N ASP A 265 -25.40 -0.29 -21.90
CA ASP A 265 -25.42 -1.75 -21.74
C ASP A 265 -24.48 -2.24 -20.65
N ALA A 266 -23.29 -1.64 -20.55
CA ALA A 266 -22.32 -1.95 -19.51
C ALA A 266 -22.81 -1.51 -18.12
N ALA A 267 -23.57 -0.42 -18.03
CA ALA A 267 -24.21 0.02 -16.78
C ALA A 267 -25.32 -0.94 -16.34
N ARG A 268 -26.21 -1.37 -17.25
CA ARG A 268 -27.24 -2.39 -16.93
C ARG A 268 -26.59 -3.71 -16.50
N ALA A 269 -25.54 -4.14 -17.21
CA ALA A 269 -24.80 -5.35 -16.89
C ALA A 269 -24.05 -5.29 -15.54
N ALA A 270 -23.68 -4.10 -15.05
CA ALA A 270 -23.12 -3.93 -13.71
C ALA A 270 -24.19 -4.19 -12.62
N LEU A 271 -25.37 -3.58 -12.74
CA LEU A 271 -26.50 -3.82 -11.82
C LEU A 271 -26.98 -5.29 -11.88
N GLY A 272 -27.02 -5.89 -13.07
CA GLY A 272 -27.35 -7.31 -13.24
C GLY A 272 -26.39 -8.23 -12.48
N ARG A 273 -25.08 -8.09 -12.70
CA ARG A 273 -24.06 -8.87 -11.98
C ARG A 273 -24.10 -8.68 -10.48
N HIS A 274 -24.46 -7.50 -9.98
CA HIS A 274 -24.65 -7.27 -8.54
C HIS A 274 -25.84 -8.07 -7.99
N ALA A 275 -26.99 -8.02 -8.68
CA ALA A 275 -28.16 -8.81 -8.30
C ALA A 275 -27.90 -10.33 -8.35
N ASP A 276 -27.05 -10.80 -9.26
CA ASP A 276 -26.57 -12.19 -9.29
C ASP A 276 -25.60 -12.51 -8.15
N GLY A 277 -24.67 -11.60 -7.81
CA GLY A 277 -23.78 -11.71 -6.66
C GLY A 277 -24.53 -11.86 -5.34
N LEU A 278 -25.56 -11.04 -5.12
CA LEU A 278 -26.47 -11.14 -3.97
C LEU A 278 -27.14 -12.52 -3.90
N ARG A 279 -27.69 -13.03 -5.02
CA ARG A 279 -28.28 -14.39 -5.09
C ARG A 279 -27.29 -15.47 -4.71
N CYS A 280 -26.07 -15.42 -5.24
CA CYS A 280 -25.00 -16.37 -4.93
C CYS A 280 -24.55 -16.32 -3.47
N ALA A 281 -24.66 -15.16 -2.82
CA ALA A 281 -24.44 -14.98 -1.38
C ALA A 281 -25.65 -15.38 -0.50
N GLY A 282 -26.75 -15.85 -1.09
CA GLY A 282 -28.00 -16.18 -0.39
C GLY A 282 -28.84 -14.97 0.02
N ILE A 283 -28.49 -13.77 -0.43
CA ILE A 283 -29.19 -12.52 -0.15
C ILE A 283 -30.26 -12.29 -1.22
N SER A 284 -31.50 -11.96 -0.81
CA SER A 284 -32.56 -11.64 -1.76
C SER A 284 -32.32 -10.28 -2.42
N PRO A 285 -32.11 -10.21 -3.75
CA PRO A 285 -31.89 -8.95 -4.45
C PRO A 285 -33.18 -8.16 -4.69
N ALA A 286 -34.34 -8.61 -4.18
CA ALA A 286 -35.64 -8.03 -4.51
C ALA A 286 -35.68 -6.51 -4.27
N ARG A 287 -35.29 -6.03 -3.07
CA ARG A 287 -35.27 -4.60 -2.74
C ARG A 287 -34.31 -3.79 -3.64
N PHE A 288 -33.15 -4.36 -3.97
CA PHE A 288 -32.18 -3.75 -4.88
C PHE A 288 -32.74 -3.63 -6.31
N ILE A 289 -33.37 -4.69 -6.81
CA ILE A 289 -34.01 -4.72 -8.13
C ILE A 289 -35.17 -3.72 -8.15
N ASP A 290 -36.06 -3.74 -7.16
CA ASP A 290 -37.23 -2.86 -7.06
C ASP A 290 -36.84 -1.37 -7.07
N ALA A 291 -35.74 -1.01 -6.40
CA ALA A 291 -35.20 0.36 -6.41
C ALA A 291 -34.59 0.77 -7.78
N HIS A 292 -34.21 -0.19 -8.63
CA HIS A 292 -33.46 0.04 -9.87
C HIS A 292 -34.13 -0.51 -11.14
N VAL A 293 -35.41 -0.92 -11.08
CA VAL A 293 -36.17 -1.55 -12.19
C VAL A 293 -36.07 -0.75 -13.49
N SER A 294 -36.23 0.57 -13.43
CA SER A 294 -36.16 1.46 -14.61
C SER A 294 -34.78 1.46 -15.28
N GLN A 295 -33.72 1.25 -14.51
CA GLN A 295 -32.35 1.16 -15.01
C GLN A 295 -32.03 -0.24 -15.55
N LEU A 296 -32.77 -1.26 -15.12
CA LEU A 296 -32.64 -2.65 -15.57
C LEU A 296 -33.51 -3.01 -16.80
N ARG A 297 -34.69 -2.38 -16.96
CA ARG A 297 -35.72 -2.84 -17.93
C ARG A 297 -35.76 -2.17 -19.30
N ILE A 298 -35.10 -1.04 -19.53
CA ILE A 298 -35.18 -0.35 -20.83
C ILE A 298 -34.23 -1.03 -21.83
N ALA A 299 -34.78 -1.88 -22.69
CA ALA A 299 -34.15 -2.45 -23.89
C ALA A 299 -35.05 -2.15 -25.10
#